data_AF-A0AAD9TWJ5-F1
#
_entry.id   AF-A0AAD9TWJ5-F1
#
_cell.length_a   1.000
_cell.length_b   1.000
_cell.length_c   1.000
_cell.angle_alpha   90.00
_cell.angle_beta   90.00
_cell.angle_gamma   90.00
#
_symmetry.space_group_name_H-M   'P 1'
#
loop_
_entity.id
_entity.type
_entity.pdbx_description
1 polymer ?
#
loop_
_entity_poly.entity_id
_entity_poly.type
_entity_poly.pdbx_seq_one_letter_code
_entity_poly.pdbx_strand_id
1 'polypeptide(L)'
;MASLTEFGFAYSPSFTVERYKFLAPLFHNSFSIKPSSRISTRIKNHQATSFVVTKPSKFREFRVFRSVELDQFLTSDDEDEMSEGFFEAIEELERMTREPADILEEMNDRLSARELQLVLVYFSQEGRDSWCALEVFEWLKKGNRVDKETMELMVSLMCSWVRKLIEEEREVGDVVDLLVDMDCVGLKPGFSMIEKVISLYFETGKKEGAVSFVKEVLRRGIMNTEDDGKGQKGGPTGYLAWKMMVEGNYHEAIKLVIHLKESGLKPEVYSYLIAMTAVVKELNEFAKASRKLKGFARAGLIAEIDVENVGLIEKYQSDLLADGARLSSWAIQEGGSSFNGVVHERLLAMYICAGRGLDAERQLWEMKLVGKEADADLYDIVLAICASKKETSAISRLVSRMEVMSSLRKKKTLSWLLRGYIKGGHIDDAAEALTKMLDLGLCPEYLDRVAVLQGLRKRIQQPGNVEAYINLCKRLSDTSLIGPCLVYLYIKKYKLWIVKML
;
A
#
# COMPACT_ATOMS: atom_id res chain seq x y z
N MET A 1 -7.93 9.67 60.32
CA MET A 1 -6.53 9.67 60.77
C MET A 1 -5.69 9.20 59.58
N ALA A 2 -5.20 10.16 58.78
CA ALA A 2 -3.81 10.64 58.76
C ALA A 2 -2.88 9.58 58.11
N SER A 3 -2.59 9.66 56.80
CA SER A 3 -1.60 10.51 56.11
C SER A 3 -0.16 10.34 56.61
N LEU A 4 0.75 9.94 55.71
CA LEU A 4 2.19 10.26 55.64
C LEU A 4 2.71 9.69 54.29
N THR A 5 2.87 10.55 53.26
CA THR A 5 4.14 11.14 52.75
C THR A 5 5.05 10.13 52.05
N GLU A 6 5.10 10.17 50.72
CA GLU A 6 6.13 10.85 49.91
C GLU A 6 7.52 10.18 49.96
N PHE A 7 7.88 9.51 48.87
CA PHE A 7 9.27 9.43 48.41
C PHE A 7 9.27 9.48 46.88
N GLY A 8 9.68 10.63 46.36
CA GLY A 8 10.00 10.81 44.96
C GLY A 8 11.37 10.22 44.65
N PHE A 9 11.46 9.44 43.58
CA PHE A 9 12.70 9.16 42.89
C PHE A 9 12.48 9.35 41.39
N ALA A 10 13.06 10.43 40.88
CA ALA A 10 13.28 10.63 39.46
C ALA A 10 14.33 9.61 38.99
N TYR A 11 13.94 8.71 38.09
CA TYR A 11 14.87 7.93 37.30
C TYR A 11 14.45 8.01 35.84
N SER A 12 15.13 8.88 35.09
CA SER A 12 15.26 8.77 33.65
C SER A 12 16.15 7.58 33.30
N PRO A 13 15.76 6.70 32.37
CA PRO A 13 16.72 5.91 31.66
C PRO A 13 16.72 6.28 30.18
N SER A 14 17.75 7.04 29.79
CA SER A 14 18.28 7.05 28.44
C SER A 14 18.78 5.66 28.09
N PHE A 15 18.01 4.89 27.30
CA PHE A 15 18.49 3.65 26.70
C PHE A 15 18.74 3.84 25.21
N THR A 16 20.02 3.95 24.88
CA THR A 16 20.60 3.72 23.56
C THR A 16 20.33 2.29 23.12
N VAL A 17 19.55 2.10 22.05
CA VAL A 17 19.36 0.80 21.41
C VAL A 17 20.56 0.53 20.50
N GLU A 18 21.48 -0.31 20.97
CA GLU A 18 22.48 -0.96 20.13
C GLU A 18 21.78 -1.90 19.14
N ARG A 19 21.94 -1.61 17.84
CA ARG A 19 21.46 -2.45 16.74
C ARG A 19 22.31 -3.72 16.65
N TYR A 20 21.82 -4.84 17.19
CA TYR A 20 22.30 -6.16 16.81
C TYR A 20 21.78 -6.53 15.41
N LYS A 21 22.69 -6.51 14.44
CA LYS A 21 22.49 -7.06 13.10
C LYS A 21 22.61 -8.59 13.15
N PHE A 22 21.59 -9.33 12.73
CA PHE A 22 21.75 -10.69 12.20
C PHE A 22 20.84 -10.95 10.99
N LEU A 23 21.50 -10.91 9.84
CA LEU A 23 21.38 -11.68 8.59
C LEU A 23 20.14 -12.58 8.39
N ALA A 24 19.34 -12.22 7.38
CA ALA A 24 18.46 -13.13 6.65
C ALA A 24 19.03 -13.37 5.24
N PRO A 25 18.90 -14.58 4.65
CA PRO A 25 19.47 -14.90 3.34
C PRO A 25 18.61 -14.33 2.20
N LEU A 26 19.25 -13.53 1.34
CA LEU A 26 18.71 -13.04 0.07
C LEU A 26 19.15 -13.98 -1.06
N PHE A 27 18.19 -14.54 -1.78
CA PHE A 27 18.43 -15.06 -3.13
C PHE A 27 18.15 -13.92 -4.12
N HIS A 28 19.20 -13.27 -4.59
CA HIS A 28 19.19 -12.43 -5.80
C HIS A 28 20.14 -13.06 -6.82
N ASN A 29 19.61 -13.42 -7.98
CA ASN A 29 20.44 -13.73 -9.14
C ASN A 29 20.92 -12.43 -9.79
N SER A 30 22.24 -12.37 -9.90
CA SER A 30 23.08 -11.31 -10.41
C SER A 30 23.11 -11.24 -11.94
N PHE A 31 23.22 -10.03 -12.48
CA PHE A 31 24.19 -9.78 -13.55
C PHE A 31 25.14 -8.67 -13.11
N SER A 32 26.42 -8.99 -13.22
CA SER A 32 27.60 -8.26 -12.78
C SER A 32 28.24 -7.58 -13.99
N ILE A 33 28.88 -6.41 -13.81
CA ILE A 33 30.30 -6.19 -14.15
C ILE A 33 30.80 -4.91 -13.45
N LYS A 34 32.04 -5.01 -12.97
CA LYS A 34 32.78 -4.12 -12.07
C LYS A 34 33.55 -3.00 -12.81
N PRO A 35 34.11 -2.03 -12.06
CA PRO A 35 34.68 -0.78 -12.57
C PRO A 35 36.21 -0.79 -12.72
N SER A 36 36.72 0.11 -13.56
CA SER A 36 38.10 0.62 -13.62
C SER A 36 38.05 1.91 -14.44
N SER A 37 38.78 3.00 -14.22
CA SER A 37 39.96 3.29 -13.40
C SER A 37 40.15 4.82 -13.37
N ARG A 38 40.75 5.32 -12.28
CA ARG A 38 41.28 6.69 -12.15
C ARG A 38 42.29 7.01 -13.26
N ILE A 39 42.17 8.19 -13.87
CA ILE A 39 43.32 8.94 -14.42
C ILE A 39 43.16 10.41 -14.01
N SER A 40 44.16 10.92 -13.29
CA SER A 40 44.36 12.35 -13.06
C SER A 40 45.27 12.91 -14.12
N THR A 41 44.98 14.09 -14.66
CA THR A 41 46.01 14.92 -15.29
C THR A 41 45.84 16.40 -14.96
N ARG A 42 46.95 16.94 -14.43
CA ARG A 42 47.27 18.32 -14.11
C ARG A 42 46.93 19.32 -15.22
N ILE A 43 46.33 20.43 -14.83
CA ILE A 43 46.28 21.68 -15.60
C ILE A 43 47.69 22.30 -15.58
N LYS A 44 48.29 22.48 -16.77
CA LYS A 44 49.45 23.35 -16.98
C LYS A 44 48.96 24.67 -17.57
N ASN A 45 49.27 25.76 -16.90
CA ASN A 45 49.24 27.11 -17.45
C ASN A 45 50.24 27.24 -18.61
N HIS A 46 49.81 27.78 -19.74
CA HIS A 46 50.67 28.59 -20.61
C HIS A 46 49.89 29.72 -21.28
N GLN A 47 50.31 30.92 -20.89
CA GLN A 47 50.55 32.15 -21.66
C GLN A 47 49.84 32.41 -22.99
N ALA A 48 49.35 33.65 -23.06
CA ALA A 48 48.75 34.37 -24.16
C ALA A 48 49.70 34.67 -25.35
N THR A 49 49.09 34.83 -26.53
CA THR A 49 49.59 35.67 -27.64
C THR A 49 48.42 36.35 -28.36
N SER A 50 48.12 37.58 -27.92
CA SER A 50 48.01 38.84 -28.67
C SER A 50 47.27 38.96 -30.04
N PHE A 51 46.30 39.91 -30.04
CA PHE A 51 45.74 40.77 -31.11
C PHE A 51 44.89 40.11 -32.21
N VAL A 52 43.64 40.52 -32.44
CA VAL A 52 43.24 41.86 -32.96
C VAL A 52 41.96 42.39 -32.29
N VAL A 53 41.97 43.70 -32.04
CA VAL A 53 40.88 44.51 -31.50
C VAL A 53 39.90 44.89 -32.62
N THR A 54 38.63 44.52 -32.47
CA THR A 54 37.48 45.28 -32.98
C THR A 54 36.64 45.72 -31.77
N LYS A 55 36.34 47.02 -31.69
CA LYS A 55 35.64 47.66 -30.58
C LYS A 55 34.13 47.32 -30.58
N PRO A 56 33.45 47.46 -29.42
CA PRO A 56 32.30 46.66 -29.04
C PRO A 56 30.96 47.24 -29.51
N SER A 57 30.04 46.38 -29.96
CA SER A 57 28.61 46.67 -29.86
C SER A 57 28.20 46.50 -28.40
N LYS A 58 27.40 47.44 -27.90
CA LYS A 58 26.99 47.55 -26.50
C LYS A 58 26.14 46.34 -26.09
N PHE A 59 26.77 45.28 -25.60
CA PHE A 59 26.10 44.35 -24.72
C PHE A 59 25.82 45.07 -23.40
N ARG A 60 24.56 45.46 -23.17
CA ARG A 60 24.06 45.64 -21.81
C ARG A 60 24.32 44.31 -21.11
N GLU A 61 25.04 44.34 -19.98
CA GLU A 61 25.20 43.19 -19.09
C GLU A 61 23.81 42.73 -18.62
N PHE A 62 23.19 41.84 -19.40
CA PHE A 62 22.08 41.04 -18.92
C PHE A 62 22.63 40.18 -17.79
N ARG A 63 21.94 40.19 -16.64
CA ARG A 63 22.30 39.40 -15.48
C ARG A 63 22.51 37.95 -15.90
N VAL A 64 23.80 37.59 -15.95
CA VAL A 64 24.42 36.28 -15.93
C VAL A 64 23.42 35.12 -15.95
N PHE A 65 23.31 34.51 -17.13
CA PHE A 65 22.82 33.15 -17.39
C PHE A 65 23.57 32.13 -16.51
N ARG A 66 23.17 31.97 -15.25
CA ARG A 66 23.63 30.84 -14.43
C ARG A 66 22.43 30.22 -13.74
N SER A 67 21.70 29.42 -14.50
CA SER A 67 20.79 28.42 -13.97
C SER A 67 21.20 27.05 -14.51
N VAL A 68 21.22 26.06 -13.63
CA VAL A 68 21.73 24.70 -13.91
C VAL A 68 20.93 24.02 -15.03
N GLU A 69 19.66 24.39 -15.21
CA GLU A 69 18.77 23.81 -16.23
C GLU A 69 19.01 24.41 -17.63
N LEU A 70 19.29 25.71 -17.75
CA LEU A 70 19.64 26.30 -19.05
C LEU A 70 20.99 25.76 -19.53
N ASP A 71 21.98 25.65 -18.62
CA ASP A 71 23.28 25.06 -18.92
C ASP A 71 23.15 23.60 -19.39
N GLN A 72 22.18 22.83 -18.87
CA GLN A 72 21.97 21.43 -19.26
C GLN A 72 21.37 21.30 -20.67
N PHE A 73 20.47 22.20 -21.08
CA PHE A 73 19.95 22.28 -22.46
C PHE A 73 20.92 22.95 -23.45
N LEU A 74 21.91 23.70 -22.95
CA LEU A 74 23.00 24.25 -23.74
C LEU A 74 24.16 23.24 -23.98
N THR A 75 24.18 22.08 -23.30
CA THR A 75 25.28 21.09 -23.37
C THR A 75 25.18 20.02 -24.46
N SER A 76 24.78 20.38 -25.67
CA SER A 76 25.05 19.56 -26.86
C SER A 76 25.79 20.41 -27.89
N ASP A 77 27.12 20.22 -27.96
CA ASP A 77 28.13 20.45 -29.02
C ASP A 77 27.93 21.43 -30.21
N ASP A 78 26.88 22.25 -30.24
CA ASP A 78 26.63 23.28 -31.24
C ASP A 78 26.59 24.64 -30.54
N GLU A 79 27.77 25.28 -30.48
CA GLU A 79 27.95 26.71 -30.22
C GLU A 79 27.38 27.54 -31.39
N ASP A 80 26.10 27.40 -31.68
CA ASP A 80 25.41 28.41 -32.49
C ASP A 80 25.14 29.59 -31.55
N GLU A 81 25.88 30.70 -31.74
CA GLU A 81 25.59 31.98 -31.10
C GLU A 81 24.09 32.27 -31.25
N MET A 82 23.37 32.38 -30.12
CA MET A 82 21.94 32.70 -30.13
C MET A 82 21.71 33.96 -30.95
N SER A 83 20.73 33.94 -31.85
CA SER A 83 20.52 35.04 -32.78
C SER A 83 20.15 36.33 -32.08
N GLU A 84 20.44 37.48 -32.69
CA GLU A 84 19.90 38.77 -32.22
C GLU A 84 18.36 38.74 -32.12
N GLY A 85 17.71 37.96 -32.98
CA GLY A 85 16.26 37.72 -32.96
C GLY A 85 15.78 37.03 -31.68
N PHE A 86 16.57 36.10 -31.12
CA PHE A 86 16.23 35.47 -29.83
C PHE A 86 16.23 36.47 -28.68
N PHE A 87 17.23 37.33 -28.60
CA PHE A 87 17.32 38.35 -27.53
C PHE A 87 16.25 39.43 -27.68
N GLU A 88 15.95 39.86 -28.91
CA GLU A 88 14.87 40.80 -29.21
C GLU A 88 13.49 40.20 -28.82
N ALA A 89 13.26 38.92 -29.09
CA ALA A 89 12.03 38.22 -28.71
C ALA A 89 11.85 38.17 -27.20
N ILE A 90 12.92 37.85 -26.46
CA ILE A 90 12.91 37.86 -25.00
C ILE A 90 12.59 39.25 -24.45
N GLU A 91 13.25 40.30 -24.96
CA GLU A 91 13.04 41.67 -24.46
C GLU A 91 11.60 42.13 -24.69
N GLU A 92 11.03 41.87 -25.87
CA GLU A 92 9.64 42.24 -26.18
C GLU A 92 8.63 41.43 -25.36
N LEU A 93 8.85 40.12 -25.19
CA LEU A 93 8.00 39.27 -24.35
C LEU A 93 8.07 39.67 -22.87
N GLU A 94 9.23 40.07 -22.35
CA GLU A 94 9.38 40.60 -20.99
C GLU A 94 8.67 41.94 -20.78
N ARG A 95 8.61 42.80 -21.81
CA ARG A 95 7.95 44.10 -21.72
C ARG A 95 6.43 43.98 -21.62
N MET A 96 5.84 42.85 -22.05
CA MET A 96 4.39 42.59 -21.99
C MET A 96 3.54 43.73 -22.60
N THR A 97 4.07 44.43 -23.61
CA THR A 97 3.37 45.57 -24.23
C THR A 97 2.33 45.16 -25.27
N ARG A 98 2.40 43.91 -25.76
CA ARG A 98 1.52 43.28 -26.75
C ARG A 98 1.25 41.83 -26.35
N GLU A 99 0.25 41.18 -26.96
CA GLU A 99 0.02 39.75 -26.72
C GLU A 99 1.24 38.92 -27.19
N PRO A 100 1.67 37.90 -26.42
CA PRO A 100 2.84 37.07 -26.78
C PRO A 100 2.74 36.47 -28.19
N ALA A 101 1.53 36.09 -28.61
CA ALA A 101 1.27 35.55 -29.94
C ALA A 101 1.62 36.53 -31.07
N ASP A 102 1.31 37.82 -30.91
CA ASP A 102 1.59 38.86 -31.91
C ASP A 102 3.10 39.08 -32.08
N ILE A 103 3.83 39.07 -30.96
CA ILE A 103 5.30 39.22 -30.92
C ILE A 103 5.94 38.03 -31.64
N LEU A 104 5.49 36.80 -31.31
CA LEU A 104 6.01 35.59 -31.92
C LEU A 104 5.68 35.47 -33.41
N GLU A 105 4.52 35.96 -33.86
CA GLU A 105 4.16 35.98 -35.28
C GLU A 105 5.05 36.93 -36.09
N GLU A 106 5.41 38.10 -35.55
CA GLU A 106 6.33 39.04 -36.19
C GLU A 106 7.77 38.50 -36.26
N MET A 107 8.18 37.77 -35.23
CA MET A 107 9.55 37.23 -35.10
C MET A 107 9.70 35.81 -35.67
N ASN A 108 8.63 35.26 -36.25
CA ASN A 108 8.51 33.89 -36.71
C ASN A 108 9.63 33.43 -37.63
N ASP A 109 10.03 34.28 -38.58
CA ASP A 109 11.03 33.94 -39.59
C ASP A 109 12.48 34.13 -39.09
N ARG A 110 12.64 34.68 -37.87
CA ARG A 110 13.92 34.97 -37.23
C ARG A 110 14.30 33.97 -36.14
N LEU A 111 13.40 33.08 -35.74
CA LEU A 111 13.60 32.13 -34.66
C LEU A 111 13.63 30.69 -35.18
N SER A 112 14.69 29.96 -34.83
CA SER A 112 14.79 28.51 -35.03
C SER A 112 13.93 27.73 -34.04
N ALA A 113 13.66 26.46 -34.33
CA ALA A 113 12.94 25.57 -33.41
C ALA A 113 13.66 25.42 -32.05
N ARG A 114 15.00 25.40 -32.06
CA ARG A 114 15.83 25.37 -30.85
C ARG A 114 15.68 26.67 -30.04
N GLU A 115 15.65 27.82 -30.70
CA GLU A 115 15.43 29.11 -30.04
C GLU A 115 14.03 29.23 -29.45
N LEU A 116 13.00 28.70 -30.12
CA LEU A 116 11.65 28.65 -29.57
C LEU A 116 11.55 27.76 -28.32
N GLN A 117 12.26 26.62 -28.29
CA GLN A 117 12.40 25.81 -27.09
C GLN A 117 13.17 26.56 -25.98
N LEU A 118 14.21 27.30 -26.31
CA LEU A 118 14.95 28.13 -25.35
C LEU A 118 14.09 29.26 -24.80
N VAL A 119 13.17 29.85 -25.59
CA VAL A 119 12.18 30.83 -25.10
C VAL A 119 11.26 30.18 -24.07
N LEU A 120 10.76 28.96 -24.31
CA LEU A 120 9.96 28.21 -23.33
C LEU A 120 10.74 27.97 -22.03
N VAL A 121 11.99 27.51 -22.13
CA VAL A 121 12.84 27.30 -20.95
C VAL A 121 13.07 28.63 -20.23
N TYR A 122 13.33 29.72 -20.96
CA TYR A 122 13.58 31.03 -20.38
C TYR A 122 12.41 31.53 -19.51
N PHE A 123 11.18 31.49 -20.04
CA PHE A 123 10.00 31.93 -19.30
C PHE A 123 9.56 30.95 -18.22
N SER A 124 10.11 29.72 -18.21
CA SER A 124 9.85 28.74 -17.15
C SER A 124 10.73 28.89 -15.90
N GLN A 125 11.77 29.74 -15.94
CA GLN A 125 12.75 29.89 -14.86
C GLN A 125 12.21 30.66 -13.64
N GLU A 126 12.97 30.59 -12.54
CA GLU A 126 12.61 31.24 -11.28
C GLU A 126 12.39 32.76 -11.41
N GLY A 127 11.22 33.22 -10.98
CA GLY A 127 10.85 34.64 -10.95
C GLY A 127 10.19 35.15 -12.24
N ARG A 128 9.90 34.25 -13.19
CA ARG A 128 9.21 34.53 -14.46
C ARG A 128 7.76 34.06 -14.42
N ASP A 129 6.97 34.59 -15.36
CA ASP A 129 5.55 34.29 -15.48
C ASP A 129 5.32 32.97 -16.24
N SER A 130 4.82 31.94 -15.54
CA SER A 130 4.45 30.66 -16.13
C SER A 130 3.37 30.80 -17.20
N TRP A 131 2.55 31.85 -17.13
CA TRP A 131 1.54 32.16 -18.14
C TRP A 131 2.18 32.47 -19.50
N CYS A 132 3.27 33.25 -19.54
CA CYS A 132 3.94 33.58 -20.79
C CYS A 132 4.51 32.32 -21.48
N ALA A 133 5.05 31.36 -20.72
CA ALA A 133 5.51 30.10 -21.27
C ALA A 133 4.35 29.24 -21.83
N LEU A 134 3.18 29.26 -21.18
CA LEU A 134 1.97 28.59 -21.66
C LEU A 134 1.46 29.23 -22.96
N GLU A 135 1.46 30.56 -23.08
CA GLU A 135 1.09 31.29 -24.29
C GLU A 135 2.03 31.00 -25.48
N VAL A 136 3.34 31.02 -25.23
CA VAL A 136 4.35 30.61 -26.25
C VAL A 136 4.07 29.18 -26.71
N PHE A 137 3.76 28.27 -25.78
CA PHE A 137 3.42 26.89 -26.11
C PHE A 137 2.12 26.77 -26.91
N GLU A 138 1.07 27.52 -26.56
CA GLU A 138 -0.18 27.56 -27.31
C GLU A 138 0.04 28.02 -28.75
N TRP A 139 0.83 29.08 -28.93
CA TRP A 139 1.18 29.60 -30.25
C TRP A 139 1.94 28.55 -31.09
N LEU A 140 2.93 27.87 -30.50
CA LEU A 140 3.66 26.78 -31.16
C LEU A 140 2.70 25.66 -31.58
N LYS A 141 1.74 25.33 -30.72
CA LYS A 141 0.75 24.29 -30.98
C LYS A 141 -0.20 24.66 -32.12
N LYS A 142 -0.71 25.90 -32.14
CA LYS A 142 -1.53 26.43 -33.26
C LYS A 142 -0.77 26.38 -34.59
N GLY A 143 0.55 26.64 -34.56
CA GLY A 143 1.43 26.51 -35.71
C GLY A 143 1.82 25.07 -36.09
N ASN A 144 1.31 24.05 -35.39
CA ASN A 144 1.70 22.63 -35.55
C ASN A 144 3.22 22.39 -35.45
N ARG A 145 3.90 23.18 -34.61
CA ARG A 145 5.36 23.15 -34.38
C ARG A 145 5.77 22.42 -33.10
N VAL A 146 4.82 21.78 -32.44
CA VAL A 146 5.07 21.02 -31.23
C VAL A 146 5.44 19.60 -31.62
N ASP A 147 6.72 19.30 -31.57
CA ASP A 147 7.25 17.94 -31.69
C ASP A 147 7.21 17.20 -30.34
N LYS A 148 7.65 15.94 -30.36
CA LYS A 148 7.66 15.08 -29.17
C LYS A 148 8.60 15.65 -28.08
N GLU A 149 9.73 16.22 -28.47
CA GLU A 149 10.73 16.78 -27.55
C GLU A 149 10.18 18.03 -26.86
N THR A 150 9.48 18.89 -27.59
CA THR A 150 8.81 20.09 -27.05
C THR A 150 7.69 19.71 -26.08
N MET A 151 6.94 18.63 -26.36
CA MET A 151 5.96 18.09 -25.40
C MET A 151 6.62 17.56 -24.12
N GLU A 152 7.70 16.78 -24.24
CA GLU A 152 8.44 16.24 -23.09
C GLU A 152 9.06 17.36 -22.25
N LEU A 153 9.62 18.38 -22.91
CA LEU A 153 10.12 19.59 -22.28
C LEU A 153 8.99 20.28 -21.50
N MET A 154 7.83 20.50 -22.12
CA MET A 154 6.73 21.18 -21.46
C MET A 154 6.26 20.39 -20.23
N VAL A 155 6.13 19.07 -20.31
CA VAL A 155 5.80 18.22 -19.16
C VAL A 155 6.84 18.35 -18.03
N SER A 156 8.13 18.44 -18.37
CA SER A 156 9.20 18.66 -17.39
C SER A 156 9.08 20.02 -16.69
N LEU A 157 8.82 21.09 -17.46
CA LEU A 157 8.61 22.44 -16.95
C LEU A 157 7.37 22.50 -16.04
N MET A 158 6.26 21.88 -16.45
CA MET A 158 5.06 21.73 -15.63
C MET A 158 5.38 21.06 -14.28
N CYS A 159 6.14 19.97 -14.28
CA CYS A 159 6.54 19.28 -13.06
C CYS A 159 7.40 20.18 -12.15
N SER A 160 8.28 21.01 -12.73
CA SER A 160 9.10 21.97 -12.00
C SER A 160 8.23 23.06 -11.35
N TRP A 161 7.28 23.65 -12.09
CA TRP A 161 6.36 24.65 -11.56
C TRP A 161 5.47 24.10 -10.45
N VAL A 162 4.89 22.90 -10.63
CA VAL A 162 4.10 22.24 -9.58
C VAL A 162 4.96 21.97 -8.35
N ARG A 163 6.17 21.44 -8.53
CA ARG A 163 7.10 21.20 -7.41
C ARG A 163 7.37 22.50 -6.65
N LYS A 164 7.61 23.59 -7.36
CA LYS A 164 7.87 24.91 -6.77
C LYS A 164 6.67 25.43 -5.98
N LEU A 165 5.46 25.39 -6.54
CA LEU A 165 4.24 25.79 -5.82
C LEU A 165 4.06 24.99 -4.53
N ILE A 166 4.32 23.68 -4.60
CA ILE A 166 4.26 22.80 -3.43
C ILE A 166 5.34 23.20 -2.42
N GLU A 167 6.58 23.42 -2.82
CA GLU A 167 7.71 23.79 -1.96
C GLU A 167 7.49 25.15 -1.27
N GLU A 168 6.94 26.13 -1.99
CA GLU A 168 6.59 27.47 -1.49
C GLU A 168 5.38 27.50 -0.53
N GLU A 169 4.73 26.35 -0.25
CA GLU A 169 3.51 26.28 0.58
C GLU A 169 2.37 27.16 0.08
N ARG A 170 2.27 27.31 -1.25
CA ARG A 170 1.15 27.97 -1.92
C ARG A 170 -0.16 27.24 -1.64
N GLU A 171 -1.27 27.93 -1.86
CA GLU A 171 -2.56 27.28 -1.70
C GLU A 171 -2.70 26.18 -2.75
N VAL A 172 -3.39 25.11 -2.37
CA VAL A 172 -3.68 24.00 -3.28
C VAL A 172 -4.45 24.47 -4.51
N GLY A 173 -5.25 25.54 -4.36
CA GLY A 173 -5.93 26.22 -5.46
C GLY A 173 -4.97 26.61 -6.59
N ASP A 174 -3.83 27.22 -6.24
CA ASP A 174 -2.81 27.68 -7.21
C ASP A 174 -2.27 26.51 -8.06
N VAL A 175 -2.05 25.35 -7.43
CA VAL A 175 -1.61 24.13 -8.14
C VAL A 175 -2.68 23.63 -9.10
N VAL A 176 -3.95 23.73 -8.70
CA VAL A 176 -5.08 23.30 -9.53
C VAL A 176 -5.36 24.30 -10.65
N ASP A 177 -5.23 25.60 -10.41
CA ASP A 177 -5.33 26.68 -11.41
C ASP A 177 -4.27 26.46 -12.49
N LEU A 178 -3.03 26.19 -12.09
CA LEU A 178 -1.95 25.85 -13.03
C LEU A 178 -2.31 24.65 -13.93
N LEU A 179 -2.94 23.60 -13.39
CA LEU A 179 -3.40 22.46 -14.19
C LEU A 179 -4.54 22.82 -15.15
N VAL A 180 -5.41 23.76 -14.77
CA VAL A 180 -6.49 24.27 -15.64
C VAL A 180 -5.89 25.10 -16.76
N ASP A 181 -4.96 26.01 -16.47
CA ASP A 181 -4.28 26.84 -17.48
C ASP A 181 -3.55 25.95 -18.51
N MET A 182 -2.95 24.86 -18.04
CA MET A 182 -2.33 23.84 -18.89
C MET A 182 -3.34 23.12 -19.81
N ASP A 183 -4.54 22.83 -19.32
CA ASP A 183 -5.60 22.27 -20.15
C ASP A 183 -6.11 23.29 -21.19
N CYS A 184 -6.18 24.58 -20.83
CA CYS A 184 -6.58 25.67 -21.74
C CYS A 184 -5.64 25.80 -22.95
N VAL A 185 -4.33 25.69 -22.76
CA VAL A 185 -3.36 25.65 -23.87
C VAL A 185 -3.31 24.28 -24.57
N GLY A 186 -4.10 23.33 -24.06
CA GLY A 186 -4.34 22.02 -24.63
C GLY A 186 -3.21 21.02 -24.41
N LEU A 187 -2.41 21.17 -23.36
CA LEU A 187 -1.52 20.10 -22.88
C LEU A 187 -2.32 18.89 -22.41
N LYS A 188 -3.59 19.09 -22.03
CA LYS A 188 -4.52 18.07 -21.54
C LYS A 188 -3.88 17.21 -20.45
N PRO A 189 -3.59 17.78 -19.27
CA PRO A 189 -2.99 17.04 -18.16
C PRO A 189 -3.93 15.90 -17.72
N GLY A 190 -3.65 14.69 -18.21
CA GLY A 190 -4.41 13.49 -17.87
C GLY A 190 -4.06 12.96 -16.48
N PHE A 191 -4.57 11.75 -16.18
CA PHE A 191 -4.37 11.10 -14.89
C PHE A 191 -2.89 11.01 -14.46
N SER A 192 -1.98 10.75 -15.41
CA SER A 192 -0.53 10.69 -15.19
C SER A 192 0.02 11.96 -14.51
N MET A 193 -0.47 13.14 -14.88
CA MET A 193 -0.05 14.39 -14.26
C MET A 193 -0.52 14.46 -12.80
N ILE A 194 -1.75 14.03 -12.53
CA ILE A 194 -2.29 14.00 -11.16
C ILE A 194 -1.53 13.00 -10.27
N GLU A 195 -1.19 11.82 -10.79
CA GLU A 195 -0.31 10.87 -10.09
C GLU A 195 1.05 11.50 -9.75
N LYS A 196 1.59 12.32 -10.68
CA LYS A 196 2.84 13.03 -10.47
C LYS A 196 2.71 14.11 -9.39
N VAL A 197 1.68 14.94 -9.42
CA VAL A 197 1.42 15.96 -8.39
C VAL A 197 1.25 15.32 -7.01
N ILE A 198 0.46 14.24 -6.91
CA ILE A 198 0.30 13.49 -5.66
C ILE A 198 1.65 12.95 -5.19
N SER A 199 2.47 12.42 -6.10
CA SER A 199 3.82 11.95 -5.75
C SER A 199 4.74 13.08 -5.28
N LEU A 200 4.66 14.28 -5.86
CA LEU A 200 5.43 15.45 -5.44
C LEU A 200 5.06 15.90 -4.03
N TYR A 201 3.77 15.93 -3.68
CA TYR A 201 3.35 16.21 -2.29
C TYR A 201 3.90 15.19 -1.29
N PHE A 202 3.97 13.91 -1.68
CA PHE A 202 4.56 12.86 -0.83
C PHE A 202 6.08 12.97 -0.72
N GLU A 203 6.77 13.27 -1.82
CA GLU A 203 8.23 13.49 -1.86
C GLU A 203 8.65 14.68 -0.98
N THR A 204 7.84 15.74 -0.96
CA THR A 204 8.05 16.94 -0.14
C THR A 204 7.55 16.80 1.30
N GLY A 205 6.93 15.66 1.66
CA GLY A 205 6.40 15.38 3.00
C GLY A 205 5.08 16.08 3.34
N LYS A 206 4.47 16.80 2.40
CA LYS A 206 3.24 17.59 2.56
C LYS A 206 1.97 16.75 2.29
N LYS A 207 1.76 15.71 3.09
CA LYS A 207 0.69 14.70 2.86
C LYS A 207 -0.73 15.27 2.97
N GLU A 208 -0.95 16.19 3.91
CA GLU A 208 -2.22 16.91 4.08
C GLU A 208 -2.53 17.80 2.86
N GLY A 209 -1.48 18.35 2.23
CA GLY A 209 -1.55 19.04 0.95
C GLY A 209 -2.04 18.12 -0.17
N ALA A 210 -1.54 16.87 -0.24
CA ALA A 210 -2.03 15.88 -1.22
C ALA A 210 -3.53 15.56 -1.05
N VAL A 211 -4.00 15.43 0.19
CA VAL A 211 -5.43 15.19 0.49
C VAL A 211 -6.28 16.37 0.05
N SER A 212 -5.83 17.58 0.37
CA SER A 212 -6.51 18.83 -0.02
C SER A 212 -6.52 19.01 -1.54
N PHE A 213 -5.43 18.63 -2.22
CA PHE A 213 -5.33 18.62 -3.67
C PHE A 213 -6.33 17.69 -4.32
N VAL A 214 -6.43 16.44 -3.85
CA VAL A 214 -7.44 15.50 -4.37
C VAL A 214 -8.87 16.00 -4.10
N LYS A 215 -9.14 16.60 -2.94
CA LYS A 215 -10.45 17.23 -2.66
C LYS A 215 -10.78 18.31 -3.69
N GLU A 216 -9.83 19.18 -4.01
CA GLU A 216 -10.04 20.28 -4.93
C GLU A 216 -10.20 19.80 -6.38
N VAL A 217 -9.38 18.83 -6.81
CA VAL A 217 -9.53 18.15 -8.11
C VAL A 217 -10.93 17.54 -8.26
N LEU A 218 -11.44 16.86 -7.23
CA LEU A 218 -12.79 16.28 -7.25
C LEU A 218 -13.90 17.33 -7.25
N ARG A 219 -13.70 18.48 -6.59
CA ARG A 219 -14.67 19.59 -6.57
C ARG A 219 -14.79 20.26 -7.93
N ARG A 220 -13.65 20.52 -8.59
CA ARG A 220 -13.61 21.21 -9.89
C ARG A 220 -13.89 20.28 -11.06
N GLY A 221 -13.83 18.96 -10.86
CA GLY A 221 -14.22 17.99 -11.88
C GLY A 221 -13.25 17.89 -13.06
N ILE A 222 -11.98 18.24 -12.86
CA ILE A 222 -10.90 18.33 -13.88
C ILE A 222 -10.65 17.00 -14.65
N MET A 223 -11.31 15.91 -14.25
CA MET A 223 -11.10 14.56 -14.79
C MET A 223 -12.36 13.81 -15.24
N ASN A 224 -13.54 14.44 -15.27
CA ASN A 224 -14.79 13.74 -15.64
C ASN A 224 -14.92 13.44 -17.15
N THR A 225 -13.88 13.68 -17.95
CA THR A 225 -13.89 13.46 -19.40
C THR A 225 -13.31 12.10 -19.77
N GLU A 226 -14.22 11.26 -20.28
CA GLU A 226 -14.02 10.08 -21.13
C GLU A 226 -13.43 8.84 -20.44
N ASP A 227 -14.35 8.12 -19.78
CA ASP A 227 -14.34 6.67 -19.62
C ASP A 227 -14.28 6.01 -21.01
N ASP A 228 -13.08 5.99 -21.61
CA ASP A 228 -12.73 4.98 -22.61
C ASP A 228 -12.95 3.64 -21.91
N GLY A 229 -14.07 2.97 -22.18
CA GLY A 229 -14.64 1.80 -21.46
C GLY A 229 -13.76 0.56 -21.21
N LYS A 230 -12.43 0.70 -21.16
CA LYS A 230 -11.48 -0.13 -20.42
C LYS A 230 -11.48 0.29 -18.94
N GLY A 231 -12.44 -0.26 -18.18
CA GLY A 231 -12.63 -0.07 -16.74
C GLY A 231 -11.50 -0.55 -15.82
N GLN A 232 -10.29 -0.01 -15.97
CA GLN A 232 -9.10 -0.32 -15.17
C GLN A 232 -8.19 0.87 -14.85
N LYS A 233 -8.50 2.10 -15.28
CA LYS A 233 -7.70 3.26 -14.87
C LYS A 233 -8.14 3.72 -13.47
N GLY A 234 -7.20 3.72 -12.52
CA GLY A 234 -7.40 4.34 -11.21
C GLY A 234 -7.67 5.84 -11.36
N GLY A 235 -8.29 6.45 -10.35
CA GLY A 235 -8.48 7.89 -10.28
C GLY A 235 -7.63 8.51 -9.15
N PRO A 236 -7.80 9.83 -8.93
CA PRO A 236 -6.98 10.56 -7.96
C PRO A 236 -7.14 10.05 -6.53
N THR A 237 -8.35 9.63 -6.16
CA THR A 237 -8.66 9.16 -4.81
C THR A 237 -7.99 7.82 -4.50
N GLY A 238 -8.13 6.88 -5.43
CA GLY A 238 -7.59 5.54 -5.36
C GLY A 238 -6.07 5.54 -5.43
N TYR A 239 -5.46 6.42 -6.24
CA TYR A 239 -4.02 6.59 -6.27
C TYR A 239 -3.48 7.14 -4.95
N LEU A 240 -4.10 8.19 -4.41
CA LEU A 240 -3.71 8.75 -3.11
C LEU A 240 -3.84 7.70 -1.99
N ALA A 241 -4.97 7.00 -1.92
CA ALA A 241 -5.17 5.92 -0.95
C ALA A 241 -4.13 4.79 -1.13
N TRP A 242 -3.82 4.40 -2.37
CA TRP A 242 -2.79 3.42 -2.66
C TRP A 242 -1.40 3.90 -2.21
N LYS A 243 -1.04 5.16 -2.46
CA LYS A 243 0.21 5.77 -2.01
C LYS A 243 0.34 5.71 -0.49
N MET A 244 -0.72 6.07 0.24
CA MET A 244 -0.77 5.95 1.71
C MET A 244 -0.59 4.50 2.18
N MET A 245 -1.20 3.53 1.48
CA MET A 245 -1.01 2.10 1.79
C MET A 245 0.41 1.60 1.53
N VAL A 246 1.11 2.11 0.50
CA VAL A 246 2.50 1.74 0.22
C VAL A 246 3.42 2.18 1.37
N GLU A 247 3.14 3.33 1.98
CA GLU A 247 3.84 3.81 3.18
C GLU A 247 3.44 3.10 4.47
N GLY A 248 2.43 2.22 4.44
CA GLY A 248 1.92 1.50 5.62
C GLY A 248 0.82 2.21 6.39
N ASN A 249 0.35 3.37 5.93
CA ASN A 249 -0.70 4.16 6.58
C ASN A 249 -2.09 3.67 6.17
N TYR A 250 -2.44 2.42 6.54
CA TYR A 250 -3.70 1.78 6.11
C TYR A 250 -4.94 2.46 6.69
N HIS A 251 -4.94 2.77 7.99
CA HIS A 251 -6.07 3.42 8.65
C HIS A 251 -6.42 4.78 8.02
N GLU A 252 -5.40 5.60 7.74
CA GLU A 252 -5.60 6.91 7.11
C GLU A 252 -6.11 6.79 5.68
N ALA A 253 -5.66 5.79 4.91
CA ALA A 253 -6.20 5.50 3.59
C ALA A 253 -7.70 5.14 3.62
N ILE A 254 -8.13 4.38 4.63
CA ILE A 254 -9.55 4.01 4.84
C ILE A 254 -10.37 5.27 5.16
N LYS A 255 -9.91 6.04 6.15
CA LYS A 255 -10.54 7.29 6.60
C LYS A 255 -10.68 8.30 5.47
N LEU A 256 -9.65 8.45 4.64
CA LEU A 256 -9.65 9.34 3.48
C LEU A 256 -10.82 9.06 2.54
N VAL A 257 -10.95 7.82 2.06
CA VAL A 257 -11.98 7.47 1.06
C VAL A 257 -13.38 7.63 1.63
N ILE A 258 -13.59 7.21 2.88
CA ILE A 258 -14.86 7.41 3.60
C ILE A 258 -15.19 8.89 3.73
N HIS A 259 -14.23 9.70 4.21
CA HIS A 259 -14.44 11.12 4.41
C HIS A 259 -14.78 11.84 3.10
N LEU A 260 -14.08 11.52 1.99
CA LEU A 260 -14.37 12.12 0.69
C LEU A 260 -15.80 11.82 0.24
N LYS A 261 -16.24 10.57 0.40
CA LYS A 261 -17.61 10.15 0.07
C LYS A 261 -18.66 10.86 0.94
N GLU A 262 -18.44 10.89 2.25
CA GLU A 262 -19.35 11.54 3.22
C GLU A 262 -19.40 13.06 3.05
N SER A 263 -18.33 13.67 2.52
CA SER A 263 -18.29 15.09 2.14
C SER A 263 -19.07 15.40 0.86
N GLY A 264 -19.76 14.42 0.26
CA GLY A 264 -20.53 14.60 -0.97
C GLY A 264 -19.70 14.62 -2.25
N LEU A 265 -18.38 14.36 -2.17
CA LEU A 265 -17.55 14.16 -3.35
C LEU A 265 -17.84 12.80 -3.97
N LYS A 266 -17.41 12.61 -5.22
CA LYS A 266 -17.58 11.36 -5.96
C LYS A 266 -16.24 10.68 -6.19
N PRO A 267 -15.69 9.96 -5.18
CA PRO A 267 -14.58 9.05 -5.41
C PRO A 267 -14.94 8.03 -6.51
N GLU A 268 -13.94 7.66 -7.29
CA GLU A 268 -14.08 6.61 -8.28
C GLU A 268 -14.28 5.23 -7.62
N VAL A 269 -15.00 4.31 -8.27
CA VAL A 269 -15.33 2.98 -7.72
C VAL A 269 -14.09 2.20 -7.27
N TYR A 270 -13.00 2.32 -8.03
CA TYR A 270 -11.72 1.66 -7.72
C TYR A 270 -11.13 2.13 -6.39
N SER A 271 -11.39 3.37 -5.96
CA SER A 271 -10.91 3.89 -4.67
C SER A 271 -11.51 3.12 -3.48
N TYR A 272 -12.77 2.71 -3.55
CA TYR A 272 -13.39 1.87 -2.52
C TYR A 272 -12.70 0.50 -2.43
N LEU A 273 -12.32 -0.08 -3.58
CA LEU A 273 -11.60 -1.35 -3.60
C LEU A 273 -10.21 -1.25 -2.98
N ILE A 274 -9.50 -0.14 -3.22
CA ILE A 274 -8.21 0.15 -2.59
C ILE A 274 -8.39 0.32 -1.08
N ALA A 275 -9.37 1.09 -0.63
CA ALA A 275 -9.68 1.25 0.79
C ALA A 275 -10.07 -0.09 1.45
N MET A 276 -10.85 -0.95 0.79
CA MET A 276 -11.14 -2.30 1.29
C MET A 276 -9.86 -3.14 1.41
N THR A 277 -8.93 -3.05 0.47
CA THR A 277 -7.62 -3.70 0.59
C THR A 277 -6.82 -3.12 1.77
N ALA A 278 -6.93 -1.82 2.05
CA ALA A 278 -6.36 -1.21 3.25
C ALA A 278 -6.97 -1.80 4.53
N VAL A 279 -8.30 -1.98 4.60
CA VAL A 279 -8.98 -2.64 5.74
C VAL A 279 -8.41 -4.03 6.00
N VAL A 280 -8.22 -4.84 4.95
CA VAL A 280 -7.63 -6.18 5.07
C VAL A 280 -6.21 -6.12 5.63
N LYS A 281 -5.38 -5.20 5.13
CA LYS A 281 -4.00 -5.03 5.63
C LYS A 281 -3.96 -4.57 7.09
N GLU A 282 -4.80 -3.62 7.46
CA GLU A 282 -4.94 -3.13 8.84
C GLU A 282 -5.39 -4.24 9.79
N LEU A 283 -6.41 -5.01 9.42
CA LEU A 283 -6.86 -6.17 10.21
C LEU A 283 -5.78 -7.24 10.36
N ASN A 284 -4.94 -7.44 9.34
CA ASN A 284 -3.83 -8.38 9.42
C ASN A 284 -2.73 -7.92 10.39
N GLU A 285 -2.35 -6.64 10.36
CA GLU A 285 -1.41 -6.07 11.33
C GLU A 285 -2.00 -6.08 12.74
N PHE A 286 -3.27 -5.72 12.89
CA PHE A 286 -4.02 -5.84 14.13
C PHE A 286 -4.01 -7.28 14.68
N ALA A 287 -4.23 -8.28 13.83
CA ALA A 287 -4.20 -9.70 14.21
C ALA A 287 -2.79 -10.17 14.61
N LYS A 288 -1.73 -9.62 14.01
CA LYS A 288 -0.33 -9.88 14.43
C LYS A 288 -0.04 -9.24 15.79
N ALA A 289 -0.42 -7.97 15.97
CA ALA A 289 -0.25 -7.25 17.23
C ALA A 289 -1.01 -7.95 18.38
N SER A 290 -2.27 -8.31 18.16
CA SER A 290 -3.10 -9.05 19.11
C SER A 290 -2.49 -10.39 19.52
N ARG A 291 -1.84 -11.11 18.59
CA ARG A 291 -1.14 -12.37 18.89
C ARG A 291 0.10 -12.14 19.75
N LYS A 292 0.89 -11.10 19.47
CA LYS A 292 2.05 -10.73 20.30
C LYS A 292 1.62 -10.37 21.72
N LEU A 293 0.58 -9.55 21.85
CA LEU A 293 0.02 -9.15 23.15
C LEU A 293 -0.43 -10.36 23.97
N LYS A 294 -1.20 -11.28 23.38
CA LYS A 294 -1.58 -12.56 24.04
C LYS A 294 -0.37 -13.42 24.40
N GLY A 295 0.69 -13.36 23.59
CA GLY A 295 1.96 -14.04 23.87
C GLY A 295 2.65 -13.50 25.12
N PHE A 296 2.74 -12.16 25.25
CA PHE A 296 3.32 -11.52 26.43
C PHE A 296 2.54 -11.83 27.71
N ALA A 297 1.21 -11.83 27.65
CA ALA A 297 0.37 -12.21 28.78
C ALA A 297 0.62 -13.67 29.22
N ARG A 298 0.70 -14.61 28.27
CA ARG A 298 1.01 -16.03 28.56
C ARG A 298 2.41 -16.26 29.15
N ALA A 299 3.36 -15.40 28.80
CA ALA A 299 4.71 -15.44 29.34
C ALA A 299 4.85 -14.75 30.71
N GLY A 300 3.78 -14.13 31.23
CA GLY A 300 3.80 -13.37 32.47
C GLY A 300 4.61 -12.06 32.37
N LEU A 301 4.93 -11.61 31.16
CA LEU A 301 5.70 -10.38 30.92
C LEU A 301 4.85 -9.12 31.09
N ILE A 302 3.53 -9.25 30.98
CA ILE A 302 2.54 -8.21 31.27
C ILE A 302 1.46 -8.81 32.17
N ALA A 303 0.84 -7.97 33.00
CA ALA A 303 -0.38 -8.32 33.70
C ALA A 303 -1.50 -8.67 32.70
N GLU A 304 -2.53 -9.36 33.18
CA GLU A 304 -3.72 -9.61 32.37
C GLU A 304 -4.29 -8.29 31.85
N ILE A 305 -4.68 -8.26 30.57
CA ILE A 305 -5.22 -7.04 29.94
C ILE A 305 -6.53 -6.72 30.67
N ASP A 306 -6.65 -5.50 31.18
CA ASP A 306 -7.88 -5.08 31.84
C ASP A 306 -9.08 -5.08 30.88
N VAL A 307 -10.28 -5.13 31.47
CA VAL A 307 -11.54 -5.25 30.74
C VAL A 307 -11.77 -4.06 29.78
N GLU A 308 -11.32 -2.87 30.16
CA GLU A 308 -11.47 -1.66 29.34
C GLU A 308 -10.65 -1.74 28.05
N ASN A 309 -9.38 -2.14 28.16
CA ASN A 309 -8.48 -2.34 27.04
C ASN A 309 -8.93 -3.48 26.12
N VAL A 310 -9.50 -4.56 26.67
CA VAL A 310 -10.14 -5.60 25.85
C VAL A 310 -11.30 -5.02 25.04
N GLY A 311 -12.15 -4.20 25.67
CA GLY A 311 -13.26 -3.53 25.00
C GLY A 311 -12.81 -2.58 23.88
N LEU A 312 -11.72 -1.84 24.08
CA LEU A 312 -11.14 -0.97 23.04
C LEU A 312 -10.61 -1.76 21.84
N ILE A 313 -9.94 -2.89 22.10
CA ILE A 313 -9.43 -3.80 21.05
C ILE A 313 -10.59 -4.38 20.22
N GLU A 314 -11.65 -4.84 20.88
CA GLU A 314 -12.84 -5.37 20.21
C GLU A 314 -13.58 -4.30 19.41
N LYS A 315 -13.74 -3.10 19.99
CA LYS A 315 -14.36 -1.96 19.31
C LYS A 315 -13.58 -1.56 18.06
N TYR A 316 -12.26 -1.44 18.14
CA TYR A 316 -11.42 -1.10 16.99
C TYR A 316 -11.60 -2.10 15.83
N GLN A 317 -11.60 -3.41 16.14
CA GLN A 317 -11.85 -4.43 15.12
C GLN A 317 -13.27 -4.33 14.54
N SER A 318 -14.27 -4.06 15.37
CA SER A 318 -15.66 -3.89 14.93
C SER A 318 -15.83 -2.67 14.02
N ASP A 319 -15.20 -1.54 14.35
CA ASP A 319 -15.24 -0.31 13.55
C ASP A 319 -14.59 -0.53 12.18
N LEU A 320 -13.45 -1.22 12.11
CA LEU A 320 -12.81 -1.60 10.85
C LEU A 320 -13.69 -2.51 9.98
N LEU A 321 -14.40 -3.47 10.59
CA LEU A 321 -15.33 -4.33 9.86
C LEU A 321 -16.53 -3.54 9.33
N ALA A 322 -17.04 -2.57 10.10
CA ALA A 322 -18.12 -1.69 9.67
C ALA A 322 -17.68 -0.79 8.50
N ASP A 323 -16.47 -0.25 8.56
CA ASP A 323 -15.88 0.55 7.48
C ASP A 323 -15.73 -0.29 6.19
N GLY A 324 -15.22 -1.52 6.29
CA GLY A 324 -15.11 -2.42 5.15
C GLY A 324 -16.46 -2.82 4.54
N ALA A 325 -17.48 -3.05 5.38
CA ALA A 325 -18.85 -3.31 4.92
C ALA A 325 -19.45 -2.07 4.22
N ARG A 326 -19.25 -0.87 4.77
CA ARG A 326 -19.70 0.39 4.17
C ARG A 326 -19.06 0.62 2.80
N LEU A 327 -17.73 0.49 2.70
CA LEU A 327 -16.99 0.58 1.44
C LEU A 327 -17.49 -0.44 0.39
N SER A 328 -17.79 -1.67 0.83
CA SER A 328 -18.33 -2.70 -0.06
C SER A 328 -19.70 -2.33 -0.64
N SER A 329 -20.56 -1.70 0.17
CA SER A 329 -21.89 -1.27 -0.27
C SER A 329 -21.79 -0.18 -1.34
N TRP A 330 -20.90 0.80 -1.16
CA TRP A 330 -20.64 1.84 -2.16
C TRP A 330 -20.04 1.27 -3.45
N ALA A 331 -19.08 0.34 -3.33
CA ALA A 331 -18.47 -0.31 -4.49
C ALA A 331 -19.50 -1.09 -5.34
N ILE A 332 -20.45 -1.78 -4.72
CA ILE A 332 -21.51 -2.51 -5.43
C ILE A 332 -22.53 -1.55 -6.05
N GLN A 333 -22.93 -0.51 -5.31
CA GLN A 333 -23.93 0.48 -5.77
C GLN A 333 -23.42 1.28 -6.97
N GLU A 334 -22.15 1.66 -6.98
CA GLU A 334 -21.56 2.55 -8.01
C GLU A 334 -20.81 1.79 -9.11
N GLY A 335 -20.27 0.61 -8.82
CA GLY A 335 -19.53 -0.19 -9.80
C GLY A 335 -20.38 -1.08 -10.70
N GLY A 336 -21.59 -1.42 -10.27
CA GLY A 336 -22.41 -2.42 -10.96
C GLY A 336 -21.85 -3.85 -10.83
N SER A 337 -22.44 -4.78 -11.60
CA SER A 337 -22.24 -6.23 -11.41
C SER A 337 -20.82 -6.73 -11.67
N SER A 338 -20.02 -6.00 -12.45
CA SER A 338 -18.63 -6.37 -12.77
C SER A 338 -17.71 -6.37 -11.55
N PHE A 339 -18.00 -5.56 -10.53
CA PHE A 339 -17.20 -5.43 -9.32
C PHE A 339 -17.57 -6.43 -8.22
N ASN A 340 -18.80 -6.96 -8.23
CA ASN A 340 -19.33 -7.81 -7.15
C ASN A 340 -18.37 -8.94 -6.76
N GLY A 341 -17.84 -9.66 -7.75
CA GLY A 341 -16.93 -10.75 -7.47
C GLY A 341 -15.64 -10.31 -6.76
N VAL A 342 -15.08 -9.15 -7.12
CA VAL A 342 -13.87 -8.63 -6.45
C VAL A 342 -14.17 -7.97 -5.09
N VAL A 343 -15.41 -7.53 -4.89
CA VAL A 343 -15.89 -7.02 -3.58
C VAL A 343 -16.05 -8.18 -2.60
N HIS A 344 -16.73 -9.26 -3.00
CA HIS A 344 -16.89 -10.45 -2.14
C HIS A 344 -15.55 -11.11 -1.80
N GLU A 345 -14.60 -11.13 -2.74
CA GLU A 345 -13.23 -11.60 -2.47
C GLU A 345 -12.53 -10.76 -1.38
N ARG A 346 -12.66 -9.43 -1.42
CA ARG A 346 -12.10 -8.54 -0.40
C ARG A 346 -12.81 -8.68 0.95
N LEU A 347 -14.14 -8.82 0.95
CA LEU A 347 -14.91 -9.10 2.17
C LEU A 347 -14.52 -10.44 2.79
N LEU A 348 -14.32 -11.48 1.98
CA LEU A 348 -13.83 -12.78 2.43
C LEU A 348 -12.47 -12.64 3.13
N ALA A 349 -11.51 -11.96 2.49
CA ALA A 349 -10.20 -11.71 3.08
C ALA A 349 -10.30 -10.91 4.39
N MET A 350 -11.17 -9.90 4.44
CA MET A 350 -11.44 -9.09 5.63
C MET A 350 -11.95 -9.94 6.80
N TYR A 351 -12.99 -10.76 6.57
CA TYR A 351 -13.55 -11.62 7.60
C TYR A 351 -12.60 -12.74 8.03
N ILE A 352 -11.76 -13.26 7.12
CA ILE A 352 -10.68 -14.19 7.46
C ILE A 352 -9.69 -13.53 8.42
N CYS A 353 -9.20 -12.32 8.12
CA CYS A 353 -8.27 -11.60 8.99
C CYS A 353 -8.86 -11.28 10.37
N ALA A 354 -10.16 -10.98 10.43
CA ALA A 354 -10.87 -10.76 11.68
C ALA A 354 -11.25 -12.06 12.43
N GLY A 355 -11.06 -13.23 11.82
CA GLY A 355 -11.47 -14.51 12.40
C GLY A 355 -13.00 -14.66 12.52
N ARG A 356 -13.77 -14.07 11.61
CA ARG A 356 -15.23 -14.12 11.56
C ARG A 356 -15.68 -15.25 10.62
N GLY A 357 -15.77 -16.47 11.15
CA GLY A 357 -16.01 -17.69 10.37
C GLY A 357 -17.32 -17.68 9.60
N LEU A 358 -18.45 -17.46 10.29
CA LEU A 358 -19.78 -17.37 9.66
C LEU A 358 -19.86 -16.33 8.53
N ASP A 359 -19.27 -15.15 8.74
CA ASP A 359 -19.31 -14.08 7.74
C ASP A 359 -18.41 -14.40 6.54
N ALA A 360 -17.23 -15.00 6.78
CA ALA A 360 -16.35 -15.47 5.72
C ALA A 360 -17.00 -16.61 4.91
N GLU A 361 -17.69 -17.54 5.57
CA GLU A 361 -18.45 -18.60 4.90
C GLU A 361 -19.54 -18.03 4.00
N ARG A 362 -20.28 -17.03 4.47
CA ARG A 362 -21.28 -16.32 3.66
C ARG A 362 -20.63 -15.76 2.39
N GLN A 363 -19.48 -15.11 2.49
CA GLN A 363 -18.81 -14.54 1.32
C GLN A 363 -18.33 -15.59 0.31
N LEU A 364 -17.92 -16.79 0.76
CA LEU A 364 -17.62 -17.90 -0.16
C LEU A 364 -18.84 -18.27 -1.02
N TRP A 365 -20.04 -18.27 -0.43
CA TRP A 365 -21.28 -18.54 -1.15
C TRP A 365 -21.70 -17.39 -2.07
N GLU A 366 -21.57 -16.15 -1.61
CA GLU A 366 -21.84 -14.97 -2.46
C GLU A 366 -20.92 -14.93 -3.69
N MET A 367 -19.62 -15.24 -3.53
CA MET A 367 -18.69 -15.37 -4.65
C MET A 367 -19.20 -16.38 -5.68
N LYS A 368 -19.65 -17.55 -5.21
CA LYS A 368 -20.19 -18.60 -6.08
C LYS A 368 -21.45 -18.17 -6.80
N LEU A 369 -22.34 -17.42 -6.15
CA LEU A 369 -23.57 -16.88 -6.75
C LEU A 369 -23.27 -15.89 -7.88
N VAL A 370 -22.21 -15.09 -7.76
CA VAL A 370 -21.76 -14.17 -8.81
C VAL A 370 -20.82 -14.81 -9.85
N GLY A 371 -20.74 -16.14 -9.86
CA GLY A 371 -19.97 -16.90 -10.86
C GLY A 371 -18.47 -16.90 -10.65
N LYS A 372 -17.97 -16.55 -9.46
CA LYS A 372 -16.55 -16.66 -9.08
C LYS A 372 -16.34 -17.77 -8.06
N GLU A 373 -15.40 -18.67 -8.33
CA GLU A 373 -15.01 -19.70 -7.36
C GLU A 373 -13.80 -19.21 -6.56
N ALA A 374 -13.88 -19.30 -5.23
CA ALA A 374 -12.75 -19.02 -4.37
C ALA A 374 -11.72 -20.16 -4.42
N ASP A 375 -10.45 -19.82 -4.20
CA ASP A 375 -9.39 -20.81 -4.08
C ASP A 375 -9.73 -21.85 -3.01
N ALA A 376 -9.44 -23.12 -3.29
CA ALA A 376 -9.74 -24.20 -2.37
C ALA A 376 -9.09 -23.95 -0.99
N ASP A 377 -7.90 -23.36 -0.95
CA ASP A 377 -7.18 -23.03 0.29
C ASP A 377 -7.92 -22.01 1.16
N LEU A 378 -8.71 -21.10 0.58
CA LEU A 378 -9.54 -20.17 1.34
C LEU A 378 -10.66 -20.90 2.09
N TYR A 379 -11.26 -21.92 1.49
CA TYR A 379 -12.25 -22.75 2.18
C TYR A 379 -11.66 -23.50 3.38
N ASP A 380 -10.43 -24.02 3.25
CA ASP A 380 -9.73 -24.68 4.37
C ASP A 380 -9.46 -23.68 5.52
N ILE A 381 -9.08 -22.45 5.18
CA ILE A 381 -8.86 -21.37 6.16
C ILE A 381 -10.16 -21.02 6.88
N VAL A 382 -11.25 -20.81 6.14
CA VAL A 382 -12.57 -20.51 6.74
C VAL A 382 -13.04 -21.66 7.62
N LEU A 383 -12.88 -22.91 7.18
CA LEU A 383 -13.19 -24.10 7.96
C LEU A 383 -12.45 -24.10 9.30
N ALA A 384 -11.14 -23.80 9.30
CA ALA A 384 -10.34 -23.74 10.52
C ALA A 384 -10.78 -22.60 11.45
N ILE A 385 -11.21 -21.46 10.91
CA ILE A 385 -11.76 -20.35 11.70
C ILE A 385 -13.08 -20.77 12.36
N CYS A 386 -14.02 -21.31 11.60
CA CYS A 386 -15.30 -21.82 12.11
C CYS A 386 -15.07 -22.88 13.20
N ALA A 387 -14.13 -23.80 12.99
CA ALA A 387 -13.73 -24.81 13.97
C ALA A 387 -13.17 -24.21 15.26
N SER A 388 -12.36 -23.15 15.15
CA SER A 388 -11.82 -22.46 16.33
C SER A 388 -12.86 -21.72 17.18
N LYS A 389 -14.05 -21.48 16.64
CA LYS A 389 -15.19 -20.86 17.32
C LYS A 389 -16.35 -21.83 17.58
N LYS A 390 -16.17 -23.13 17.26
CA LYS A 390 -17.19 -24.18 17.34
C LYS A 390 -18.49 -23.86 16.57
N GLU A 391 -18.36 -23.26 15.40
CA GLU A 391 -19.48 -22.92 14.52
C GLU A 391 -19.96 -24.17 13.75
N THR A 392 -20.58 -25.12 14.45
CA THR A 392 -20.89 -26.49 13.96
C THR A 392 -21.67 -26.53 12.64
N SER A 393 -22.61 -25.62 12.44
CA SER A 393 -23.42 -25.58 11.21
C SER A 393 -22.58 -25.22 9.97
N ALA A 394 -21.67 -24.24 10.11
CA ALA A 394 -20.74 -23.84 9.06
C ALA A 394 -19.72 -24.94 8.77
N ILE A 395 -19.18 -25.56 9.82
CA ILE A 395 -18.25 -26.69 9.71
C ILE A 395 -18.90 -27.83 8.91
N SER A 396 -20.15 -28.19 9.21
CA SER A 396 -20.87 -29.24 8.49
C SER A 396 -21.04 -28.94 7.00
N ARG A 397 -21.38 -27.70 6.64
CA ARG A 397 -21.55 -27.29 5.23
C ARG A 397 -20.23 -27.25 4.47
N LEU A 398 -19.15 -26.83 5.12
CA LEU A 398 -17.83 -26.77 4.49
C LEU A 398 -17.22 -28.17 4.32
N VAL A 399 -17.43 -29.07 5.30
CA VAL A 399 -16.92 -30.45 5.27
C VAL A 399 -17.66 -31.32 4.26
N SER A 400 -18.94 -31.07 3.94
CA SER A 400 -19.67 -31.87 2.93
C SER A 400 -19.01 -31.83 1.55
N ARG A 401 -18.29 -30.74 1.23
CA ARG A 401 -17.50 -30.62 0.00
C ARG A 401 -16.39 -31.66 -0.10
N MET A 402 -15.96 -32.23 1.04
CA MET A 402 -14.92 -33.24 1.08
C MET A 402 -15.28 -34.52 0.35
N GLU A 403 -16.56 -34.87 0.19
CA GLU A 403 -16.95 -36.17 -0.39
C GLU A 403 -16.30 -36.42 -1.76
N VAL A 404 -16.27 -35.38 -2.59
CA VAL A 404 -15.78 -35.40 -3.98
C VAL A 404 -14.28 -35.10 -4.09
N MET A 405 -13.58 -34.81 -2.98
CA MET A 405 -12.17 -34.42 -2.97
C MET A 405 -11.23 -35.65 -3.05
N SER A 406 -10.07 -35.46 -3.68
CA SER A 406 -8.99 -36.46 -3.68
C SER A 406 -8.48 -36.74 -2.26
N SER A 407 -7.88 -37.91 -2.04
CA SER A 407 -7.33 -38.30 -0.72
C SER A 407 -6.33 -37.28 -0.16
N LEU A 408 -5.42 -36.78 -0.99
CA LEU A 408 -4.45 -35.75 -0.60
C LEU A 408 -5.14 -34.46 -0.13
N ARG A 409 -6.18 -34.04 -0.84
CA ARG A 409 -6.93 -32.82 -0.53
C ARG A 409 -7.79 -33.00 0.73
N LYS A 410 -8.40 -34.19 0.93
CA LYS A 410 -9.10 -34.56 2.18
C LYS A 410 -8.16 -34.48 3.38
N LYS A 411 -6.93 -35.01 3.27
CA LYS A 411 -5.92 -34.91 4.32
C LYS A 411 -5.61 -33.45 4.69
N LYS A 412 -5.37 -32.59 3.70
CA LYS A 412 -5.12 -31.16 3.92
C LYS A 412 -6.29 -30.49 4.66
N THR A 413 -7.51 -30.72 4.20
CA THR A 413 -8.74 -30.15 4.77
C THR A 413 -8.95 -30.57 6.23
N LEU A 414 -8.80 -31.87 6.54
CA LEU A 414 -8.91 -32.38 7.92
C LEU A 414 -7.80 -31.85 8.82
N SER A 415 -6.59 -31.65 8.30
CA SER A 415 -5.49 -31.05 9.07
C SER A 415 -5.81 -29.61 9.45
N TRP A 416 -6.42 -28.83 8.55
CA TRP A 416 -6.91 -27.48 8.86
C TRP A 416 -8.04 -27.48 9.89
N LEU A 417 -9.04 -28.36 9.73
CA LEU A 417 -10.12 -28.54 10.71
C LEU A 417 -9.58 -28.86 12.11
N LEU A 418 -8.65 -29.82 12.18
CA LEU A 418 -7.98 -30.26 13.39
C LEU A 418 -7.24 -29.09 14.07
N ARG A 419 -6.43 -28.35 13.32
CA ARG A 419 -5.70 -27.18 13.83
C ARG A 419 -6.63 -26.06 14.28
N GLY A 420 -7.76 -25.88 13.61
CA GLY A 420 -8.82 -24.97 14.02
C GLY A 420 -9.37 -25.32 15.40
N TYR A 421 -9.78 -26.57 15.62
CA TYR A 421 -10.24 -27.03 16.93
C TYR A 421 -9.18 -26.91 18.03
N ILE A 422 -7.92 -27.27 17.73
CA ILE A 422 -6.79 -27.10 18.67
C ILE A 422 -6.65 -25.62 19.06
N LYS A 423 -6.70 -24.70 18.08
CA LYS A 423 -6.58 -23.26 18.30
C LYS A 423 -7.73 -22.70 19.15
N GLY A 424 -8.95 -23.20 18.96
CA GLY A 424 -10.13 -22.85 19.75
C GLY A 424 -10.18 -23.51 21.14
N GLY A 425 -9.27 -24.44 21.42
CA GLY A 425 -9.28 -25.22 22.66
C GLY A 425 -10.36 -26.31 22.71
N HIS A 426 -10.99 -26.63 21.57
CA HIS A 426 -12.00 -27.68 21.41
C HIS A 426 -11.33 -29.04 21.22
N ILE A 427 -10.63 -29.52 22.26
CA ILE A 427 -9.71 -30.66 22.14
C ILE A 427 -10.42 -31.98 21.86
N ASP A 428 -11.66 -32.17 22.32
CA ASP A 428 -12.41 -33.42 22.07
C ASP A 428 -12.79 -33.52 20.59
N ASP A 429 -13.30 -32.42 20.01
CA ASP A 429 -13.59 -32.30 18.58
C ASP A 429 -12.31 -32.47 17.74
N ALA A 430 -11.16 -31.98 18.24
CA ALA A 430 -9.85 -32.22 17.63
C ALA A 430 -9.46 -33.72 17.66
N ALA A 431 -9.68 -34.41 18.78
CA ALA A 431 -9.41 -35.84 18.88
C ALA A 431 -10.30 -36.67 17.94
N GLU A 432 -11.57 -36.27 17.77
CA GLU A 432 -12.48 -36.89 16.80
C GLU A 432 -12.03 -36.65 15.36
N ALA A 433 -11.62 -35.42 15.00
CA ALA A 433 -11.09 -35.13 13.67
C ALA A 433 -9.82 -35.95 13.37
N LEU A 434 -8.93 -36.09 14.36
CA LEU A 434 -7.71 -36.92 14.25
C LEU A 434 -8.07 -38.41 14.06
N THR A 435 -9.03 -38.89 14.84
CA THR A 435 -9.59 -40.24 14.76
C THR A 435 -10.15 -40.49 13.34
N LYS A 436 -10.97 -39.59 12.82
CA LYS A 436 -11.50 -39.65 11.45
C LYS A 436 -10.42 -39.69 10.38
N MET A 437 -9.30 -38.97 10.56
CA MET A 437 -8.16 -39.07 9.64
C MET A 437 -7.59 -40.50 9.62
N LEU A 438 -7.42 -41.13 10.78
CA LEU A 438 -6.94 -42.51 10.89
C LEU A 438 -7.90 -43.51 10.23
N ASP A 439 -9.21 -43.33 10.41
CA ASP A 439 -10.24 -44.19 9.77
C ASP A 439 -10.20 -44.14 8.25
N LEU A 440 -9.85 -42.98 7.70
CA LEU A 440 -9.69 -42.78 6.27
C LEU A 440 -8.31 -43.22 5.74
N GLY A 441 -7.47 -43.83 6.58
CA GLY A 441 -6.10 -44.21 6.25
C GLY A 441 -5.17 -43.01 6.01
N LEU A 442 -5.51 -41.83 6.55
CA LEU A 442 -4.75 -40.59 6.38
C LEU A 442 -3.87 -40.37 7.60
N CYS A 443 -2.54 -40.40 7.42
CA CYS A 443 -1.60 -40.18 8.52
C CYS A 443 -1.58 -38.70 8.96
N PRO A 444 -1.97 -38.37 10.21
CA PRO A 444 -1.88 -37.01 10.75
C PRO A 444 -0.42 -36.61 11.00
N GLU A 445 -0.14 -35.30 10.94
CA GLU A 445 1.21 -34.81 11.22
C GLU A 445 1.61 -35.04 12.70
N TYR A 446 2.92 -35.14 12.95
CA TYR A 446 3.45 -35.40 14.29
C TYR A 446 3.05 -34.30 15.28
N LEU A 447 3.21 -33.03 14.88
CA LEU A 447 2.87 -31.89 15.75
C LEU A 447 1.38 -31.83 16.09
N ASP A 448 0.51 -32.19 15.13
CA ASP A 448 -0.93 -32.22 15.36
C ASP A 448 -1.30 -33.32 16.38
N ARG A 449 -0.70 -34.52 16.27
CA ARG A 449 -0.87 -35.60 17.27
C ARG A 449 -0.43 -35.16 18.67
N VAL A 450 0.77 -34.57 18.77
CA VAL A 450 1.31 -34.11 20.05
C VAL A 450 0.41 -33.04 20.68
N ALA A 451 -0.06 -32.08 19.88
CA ALA A 451 -0.92 -31.01 20.37
C ALA A 451 -2.25 -31.52 20.94
N VAL A 452 -2.91 -32.47 20.26
CA VAL A 452 -4.15 -33.10 20.76
C VAL A 452 -3.89 -33.87 22.05
N LEU A 453 -2.87 -34.72 22.09
CA LEU A 453 -2.52 -35.50 23.28
C LEU A 453 -2.18 -34.61 24.48
N GLN A 454 -1.42 -33.54 24.27
CA GLN A 454 -1.13 -32.56 25.32
C GLN A 454 -2.39 -31.84 25.80
N GLY A 455 -3.29 -31.48 24.87
CA GLY A 455 -4.59 -30.89 25.20
C GLY A 455 -5.45 -31.81 26.05
N LEU A 456 -5.58 -33.08 25.66
CA LEU A 456 -6.34 -34.09 26.40
C LEU A 456 -5.72 -34.32 27.77
N ARG A 457 -4.39 -34.42 27.86
CA ARG A 457 -3.67 -34.59 29.12
C ARG A 457 -3.95 -33.47 30.12
N LYS A 458 -4.01 -32.21 29.67
CA LYS A 458 -4.36 -31.06 30.55
C LYS A 458 -5.78 -31.19 31.12
N ARG A 459 -6.71 -31.84 30.40
CA ARG A 459 -8.11 -32.03 30.78
C ARG A 459 -8.37 -33.24 31.69
N ILE A 460 -7.40 -34.14 31.87
CA ILE A 460 -7.49 -35.33 32.76
C ILE A 460 -7.75 -34.95 34.24
N GLN A 461 -7.60 -33.67 34.62
CA GLN A 461 -7.98 -33.19 35.95
C GLN A 461 -9.49 -33.28 36.25
N GLN A 462 -10.34 -33.54 35.25
CA GLN A 462 -11.79 -33.75 35.41
C GLN A 462 -12.19 -35.22 35.16
N PRO A 463 -13.18 -35.76 35.89
CA PRO A 463 -13.67 -37.13 35.68
C PRO A 463 -14.30 -37.31 34.29
N GLY A 464 -13.98 -38.41 33.59
CA GLY A 464 -14.45 -38.72 32.23
C GLY A 464 -13.45 -38.46 31.11
N ASN A 465 -12.46 -37.58 31.31
CA ASN A 465 -11.52 -37.17 30.26
C ASN A 465 -10.32 -38.12 30.03
N VAL A 466 -10.18 -39.17 30.84
CA VAL A 466 -9.08 -40.15 30.72
C VAL A 466 -9.32 -41.12 29.55
N GLU A 467 -10.58 -41.48 29.30
CA GLU A 467 -10.94 -42.50 28.31
C GLU A 467 -10.61 -42.03 26.88
N ALA A 468 -10.90 -40.77 26.55
CA ALA A 468 -10.55 -40.16 25.26
C ALA A 468 -9.02 -40.18 25.03
N TYR A 469 -8.22 -39.89 26.05
CA TYR A 469 -6.77 -39.95 25.97
C TYR A 469 -6.26 -41.37 25.72
N ILE A 470 -6.74 -42.35 26.50
CA ILE A 470 -6.34 -43.75 26.38
C ILE A 470 -6.74 -44.31 25.01
N ASN A 471 -7.96 -44.05 24.54
CA ASN A 471 -8.44 -44.55 23.26
C ASN A 471 -7.68 -43.95 22.09
N LEU A 472 -7.34 -42.67 22.15
CA LEU A 472 -6.49 -42.06 21.12
C LEU A 472 -5.07 -42.64 21.13
N CYS A 473 -4.47 -42.85 22.30
CA CYS A 473 -3.15 -43.50 22.40
C CYS A 473 -3.17 -44.91 21.80
N LYS A 474 -4.16 -45.74 22.14
CA LYS A 474 -4.30 -47.08 21.54
C LYS A 474 -4.38 -47.00 20.03
N ARG A 475 -5.27 -46.16 19.50
CA ARG A 475 -5.46 -46.02 18.05
C ARG A 475 -4.20 -45.56 17.32
N LEU A 476 -3.42 -44.67 17.94
CA LEU A 476 -2.12 -44.24 17.41
C LEU A 476 -1.06 -45.35 17.50
N SER A 477 -1.11 -46.21 18.52
CA SER A 477 -0.24 -47.38 18.68
C SER A 477 -0.57 -48.45 17.63
N ASP A 478 -1.86 -48.76 17.46
CA ASP A 478 -2.37 -49.71 16.46
C ASP A 478 -1.99 -49.30 15.03
N THR A 479 -1.93 -48.00 14.77
CA THR A 479 -1.49 -47.44 13.47
C THR A 479 0.03 -47.22 13.38
N SER A 480 0.80 -47.68 14.37
CA SER A 480 2.27 -47.54 14.46
C SER A 480 2.78 -46.09 14.37
N LEU A 481 1.94 -45.13 14.76
CA LEU A 481 2.24 -43.70 14.77
C LEU A 481 2.86 -43.23 16.09
N ILE A 482 2.74 -44.03 17.15
CA ILE A 482 3.48 -43.88 18.41
C ILE A 482 4.03 -45.24 18.83
N GLY A 483 5.13 -45.24 19.58
CA GLY A 483 5.67 -46.46 20.20
C GLY A 483 4.82 -46.94 21.39
N PRO A 484 5.18 -48.07 22.01
CA PRO A 484 4.53 -48.57 23.22
C PRO A 484 4.47 -47.49 24.31
N CYS A 485 3.30 -47.27 24.90
CA CYS A 485 3.07 -46.17 25.84
C CYS A 485 2.75 -46.68 27.24
N LEU A 486 3.51 -46.23 28.24
CA LEU A 486 3.16 -46.38 29.65
C LEU A 486 2.28 -45.21 30.10
N VAL A 487 1.02 -45.49 30.42
CA VAL A 487 0.11 -44.50 31.00
C VAL A 487 0.11 -44.65 32.52
N TYR A 488 0.58 -43.60 33.20
CA TYR A 488 0.53 -43.46 34.66
C TYR A 488 -0.65 -42.56 35.05
N LEU A 489 -1.60 -43.11 35.80
CA LEU A 489 -2.77 -42.40 36.31
C LEU A 489 -2.75 -42.41 37.82
N TYR A 490 -2.68 -41.22 38.42
CA TYR A 490 -2.78 -41.05 39.87
C TYR A 490 -4.18 -40.59 40.25
N ILE A 491 -4.89 -41.42 41.01
CA ILE A 491 -6.22 -41.09 41.51
C ILE A 491 -6.08 -40.56 42.94
N LYS A 492 -6.02 -39.23 43.07
CA LYS A 492 -5.80 -38.52 44.34
C LYS A 492 -6.78 -38.95 45.44
N LYS A 493 -8.06 -39.17 45.10
CA LYS A 493 -9.11 -39.58 46.05
C LYS A 493 -8.78 -40.90 46.78
N TYR A 494 -8.14 -41.83 46.08
CA TYR A 494 -7.83 -43.17 46.61
C TYR A 494 -6.34 -43.37 46.89
N LYS A 495 -5.51 -42.33 46.68
CA LYS A 495 -4.04 -42.43 46.71
C LYS A 495 -3.50 -43.59 45.86
N LEU A 496 -4.18 -43.89 44.75
CA LEU A 496 -3.93 -45.06 43.91
C LEU A 496 -3.17 -44.68 42.64
N TRP A 497 -2.17 -45.48 42.28
CA TRP A 497 -1.49 -45.42 40.99
C TRP A 497 -1.98 -46.56 40.10
N ILE A 498 -2.41 -46.23 38.89
CA ILE A 498 -2.71 -47.19 37.83
C ILE A 498 -1.62 -47.03 36.78
N VAL A 499 -0.92 -48.12 36.48
CA VAL A 499 0.05 -48.22 35.39
C VAL A 499 -0.54 -49.13 34.34
N LYS A 500 -0.70 -48.61 33.11
CA LYS A 500 -1.24 -49.38 31.99
C LYS A 500 -0.29 -49.27 30.80
N MET A 501 0.16 -50.42 30.29
CA MET A 501 0.80 -50.52 28.98
C MET A 501 -0.26 -50.45 27.89
N LEU A 502 -0.02 -49.63 26.88
CA LEU A 502 -0.83 -49.50 25.66
C LEU A 502 0.03 -49.75 24.42
#